data_AF-A0A7S1A0Y1-F1
#
_entry.id   AF-A0A7S1A0Y1-F1
#
_cell.length_a   1.000
_cell.length_b   1.000
_cell.length_c   1.000
_cell.angle_alpha   90.00
_cell.angle_beta   90.00
_cell.angle_gamma   90.00
#
_symmetry.space_group_name_H-M   'P 1'
#
loop_
_entity.id
_entity.type
_entity.pdbx_description
1 polymer ?
#
loop_
_entity_poly.entity_id
_entity_poly.type
_entity_poly.pdbx_seq_one_letter_code
_entity_poly.pdbx_strand_id
1 'polypeptide(L)'
;KRLLGPDAAALQRIRRCCWSESLCMSSVDPLPHFAASATSAILTFPLWKATTIGQSGFALSSKGPLERLWESVKPPWRGTLSVVGGITWARGAIFLGSDAGSLVLRGHGFDSSVASTLPPLVTSAFVQVANQPLVRSTTMLQDPACRISKTCRFPTLEVLRSLWVDKGVSAWWRGTNVSLMATVPKYVVAIAVKDWMEERLPPAEESDRWAVLWRTFQKATAAGVAGTIITQ
;
A
#
# COMPACT_ATOMS: atom_id res chain seq x y z
N LYS A 1 15.79 25.72 42.79
CA LYS A 1 15.67 24.25 42.96
C LYS A 1 14.41 23.94 43.75
N ARG A 2 13.24 23.85 43.10
CA ARG A 2 12.00 23.34 43.71
C ARG A 2 11.73 21.97 43.11
N LEU A 3 11.51 21.01 43.98
CA LEU A 3 11.20 19.61 43.71
C LEU A 3 9.89 19.53 42.91
N LEU A 4 9.99 19.25 41.62
CA LEU A 4 8.86 18.72 40.83
C LEU A 4 8.77 17.23 41.15
N GLY A 5 7.71 16.83 41.85
CA GLY A 5 7.47 15.45 42.23
C GLY A 5 7.27 14.52 41.03
N PRO A 6 7.34 13.19 41.24
CA PRO A 6 7.22 12.18 40.19
C PRO A 6 5.91 12.30 39.37
N ASP A 7 4.87 12.91 39.93
CA ASP A 7 3.59 13.14 39.23
C ASP A 7 3.64 14.22 38.15
N ALA A 8 4.58 15.18 38.23
CA ALA A 8 4.72 16.22 37.20
C ALA A 8 5.31 15.65 35.90
N ALA A 9 6.18 14.64 36.00
CA ALA A 9 6.74 13.94 34.85
C ALA A 9 5.71 12.98 34.22
N ALA A 10 4.86 12.34 35.03
CA ALA A 10 3.74 11.52 34.55
C ALA A 10 2.66 12.39 33.87
N LEU A 11 2.30 13.54 34.47
CA LEU A 11 1.39 14.50 33.85
C LEU A 11 1.98 15.16 32.60
N GLN A 12 3.31 15.34 32.50
CA GLN A 12 3.95 15.75 31.26
C GLN A 12 3.98 14.66 30.19
N ARG A 13 4.01 13.36 30.55
CA ARG A 13 3.82 12.27 29.57
C ARG A 13 2.37 12.22 29.08
N ILE A 14 1.40 12.35 29.98
CA ILE A 14 -0.03 12.38 29.63
C ILE A 14 -0.35 13.64 28.81
N ARG A 15 0.21 14.81 29.17
CA ARG A 15 0.08 16.02 28.34
C ARG A 15 0.85 15.95 27.02
N ARG A 16 1.97 15.22 26.91
CA ARG A 16 2.63 14.98 25.62
C ARG A 16 1.86 13.99 24.76
N CYS A 17 1.18 13.01 25.34
CA CYS A 17 0.21 12.20 24.62
C CYS A 17 -0.95 13.09 24.11
N CYS A 18 -1.50 13.97 24.95
CA CYS A 18 -2.59 14.87 24.54
C CYS A 18 -2.19 16.06 23.64
N TRP A 19 -0.92 16.46 23.60
CA TRP A 19 -0.46 17.52 22.70
C TRP A 19 0.14 16.97 21.40
N SER A 20 0.66 15.74 21.39
CA SER A 20 0.90 15.00 20.14
C SER A 20 -0.42 14.67 19.43
N GLU A 21 -1.52 14.57 20.18
CA GLU A 21 -2.88 14.47 19.64
C GLU A 21 -3.32 15.77 18.94
N SER A 22 -2.79 16.94 19.27
CA SER A 22 -3.31 18.20 18.70
C SER A 22 -2.86 18.49 17.25
N LEU A 23 -1.82 17.82 16.75
CA LEU A 23 -1.44 17.84 15.32
C LEU A 23 -1.75 16.51 14.58
N CYS A 24 -2.21 15.47 15.29
CA CYS A 24 -2.65 14.19 14.70
C CYS A 24 -4.16 13.91 14.83
N MET A 25 -4.93 14.72 15.58
CA MET A 25 -6.40 14.63 15.69
C MET A 25 -7.15 15.73 14.92
N SER A 26 -6.58 16.29 13.86
CA SER A 26 -7.30 17.21 12.97
C SER A 26 -7.40 16.60 11.58
N SER A 27 -8.55 15.96 11.34
CA SER A 27 -8.97 15.21 10.14
C SER A 27 -8.04 14.09 9.67
N VAL A 28 -8.63 12.92 9.44
CA VAL A 28 -8.01 11.88 8.63
C VAL A 28 -7.94 12.43 7.20
N ASP A 29 -6.92 13.24 6.93
CA ASP A 29 -6.78 13.96 5.67
C ASP A 29 -6.47 12.94 4.59
N PRO A 30 -7.31 12.79 3.57
CA PRO A 30 -7.06 11.80 2.51
C PRO A 30 -5.85 12.19 1.67
N LEU A 31 -5.62 13.48 1.47
CA LEU A 31 -4.68 13.99 0.47
C LEU A 31 -3.24 13.47 0.68
N PRO A 32 -2.65 13.49 1.89
CA PRO A 32 -1.29 12.99 2.10
C PRO A 32 -1.15 11.49 1.79
N HIS A 33 -2.13 10.66 2.17
CA HIS A 33 -2.07 9.21 1.91
C HIS A 33 -2.11 8.89 0.42
N PHE A 34 -3.01 9.54 -0.32
CA PHE A 34 -3.12 9.35 -1.77
C PHE A 34 -1.93 9.97 -2.51
N ALA A 35 -1.43 11.14 -2.11
CA ALA A 35 -0.28 11.78 -2.75
C ALA A 35 1.03 10.99 -2.53
N ALA A 36 1.27 10.50 -1.31
CA ALA A 36 2.39 9.63 -1.02
C ALA A 36 2.29 8.32 -1.81
N SER A 37 1.09 7.75 -1.91
CA SER A 37 0.88 6.53 -2.69
C SER A 37 1.06 6.75 -4.19
N ALA A 38 0.61 7.89 -4.73
CA ALA A 38 0.76 8.22 -6.15
C ALA A 38 2.24 8.38 -6.51
N THR A 39 2.98 9.14 -5.69
CA THR A 39 4.43 9.32 -5.86
C THR A 39 5.15 7.99 -5.83
N SER A 40 4.85 7.14 -4.83
CA SER A 40 5.43 5.80 -4.73
C SER A 40 5.07 4.92 -5.94
N ALA A 41 3.82 4.94 -6.40
CA ALA A 41 3.37 4.14 -7.53
C ALA A 41 4.06 4.53 -8.84
N ILE A 42 4.25 5.83 -9.08
CA ILE A 42 4.95 6.34 -10.26
C ILE A 42 6.41 5.88 -10.25
N LEU A 43 7.11 6.06 -9.12
CA LEU A 43 8.52 5.69 -8.99
C LEU A 43 8.75 4.18 -9.10
N THR A 44 7.82 3.38 -8.59
CA THR A 44 7.94 1.91 -8.56
C THR A 44 7.31 1.21 -9.76
N PHE A 45 6.61 1.94 -10.64
CA PHE A 45 5.92 1.35 -11.80
C PHE A 45 6.85 0.51 -12.71
N PRO A 46 8.05 0.97 -13.09
CA PRO A 46 8.93 0.17 -13.96
C PRO A 46 9.29 -1.18 -13.34
N LEU A 47 9.56 -1.18 -12.03
CA LEU A 47 9.87 -2.39 -11.28
C LEU A 47 8.64 -3.30 -11.16
N TRP A 48 7.46 -2.73 -10.88
CA TRP A 48 6.20 -3.48 -10.83
C TRP A 48 5.90 -4.19 -12.17
N LYS A 49 6.16 -3.52 -13.29
CA LYS A 49 5.97 -4.10 -14.63
C LYS A 49 6.89 -5.32 -14.80
N ALA A 50 8.16 -5.17 -14.47
CA ALA A 50 9.15 -6.24 -14.55
C ALA A 50 8.74 -7.46 -13.71
N THR A 51 8.35 -7.23 -12.44
CA THR A 51 7.90 -8.31 -11.56
C THR A 51 6.64 -8.98 -12.06
N THR A 52 5.69 -8.21 -12.61
CA THR A 52 4.42 -8.75 -13.14
C THR A 52 4.65 -9.66 -14.34
N ILE A 53 5.52 -9.26 -15.27
CA ILE A 53 5.91 -10.07 -16.42
C ILE A 53 6.60 -11.37 -15.97
N GLY A 54 7.52 -11.25 -15.00
CA GLY A 54 8.24 -12.40 -14.43
C GLY A 54 7.30 -13.39 -13.72
N GLN A 55 6.44 -12.91 -12.83
CA GLN A 55 5.49 -13.73 -12.07
C GLN A 55 4.42 -14.39 -12.94
N SER A 56 3.99 -13.72 -14.02
CA SER A 56 3.00 -14.26 -14.95
C SER A 56 3.60 -15.26 -15.94
N GLY A 57 4.93 -15.39 -15.98
CA GLY A 57 5.63 -16.28 -16.90
C GLY A 57 5.52 -15.85 -18.37
N PHE A 58 5.31 -14.56 -18.65
CA PHE A 58 5.15 -14.09 -20.02
C PHE A 58 6.45 -14.28 -20.82
N ALA A 59 6.30 -14.74 -22.06
CA ALA A 59 7.42 -14.99 -22.95
C ALA A 59 8.06 -13.64 -23.36
N LEU A 60 9.34 -13.50 -23.07
CA LEU A 60 10.17 -12.38 -23.50
C LEU A 60 11.11 -12.86 -24.62
N SER A 61 11.50 -11.96 -25.51
CA SER A 61 12.34 -12.32 -26.65
C SER A 61 13.81 -12.54 -26.24
N SER A 62 14.26 -11.89 -25.16
CA SER A 62 15.63 -11.99 -24.67
C SER A 62 15.94 -13.30 -23.95
N LYS A 63 17.16 -13.82 -24.17
CA LYS A 63 17.66 -15.06 -23.56
C LYS A 63 18.42 -14.81 -22.25
N GLY A 64 19.06 -13.64 -22.09
CA GLY A 64 19.83 -13.29 -20.90
C GLY A 64 18.97 -12.75 -19.73
N PRO A 65 19.33 -13.00 -18.46
CA PRO A 65 18.55 -12.53 -17.30
C PRO A 65 18.49 -10.99 -17.19
N LEU A 66 19.62 -10.31 -17.41
CA LEU A 66 19.68 -8.84 -17.41
C LEU A 66 18.96 -8.23 -18.62
N GLU A 67 19.05 -8.87 -19.77
CA GLU A 67 18.35 -8.43 -20.98
C GLU A 67 16.84 -8.56 -20.81
N ARG A 68 16.36 -9.64 -20.18
CA ARG A 68 14.93 -9.82 -19.86
C ARG A 68 14.44 -8.77 -18.87
N LEU A 69 15.24 -8.43 -17.85
CA LEU A 69 14.90 -7.35 -16.94
C LEU A 69 14.79 -6.02 -17.70
N TRP A 70 15.76 -5.70 -18.53
CA TRP A 70 15.76 -4.47 -19.33
C TRP A 70 14.59 -4.43 -20.32
N GLU A 71 14.31 -5.54 -21.02
CA GLU A 71 13.17 -5.69 -21.93
C GLU A 71 11.83 -5.49 -21.20
N SER A 72 11.72 -6.01 -19.98
CA SER A 72 10.50 -5.88 -19.17
C SER A 72 10.24 -4.45 -18.67
N VAL A 73 11.29 -3.66 -18.44
CA VAL A 73 11.21 -2.26 -18.00
C VAL A 73 10.94 -1.31 -19.18
N LYS A 74 11.41 -1.65 -20.38
CA LYS A 74 11.29 -0.83 -21.58
C LYS A 74 9.83 -0.46 -21.89
N PRO A 75 9.60 0.71 -22.52
CA PRO A 75 8.31 1.02 -23.11
C PRO A 75 7.90 -0.07 -24.11
N PRO A 76 6.60 -0.37 -24.25
CA PRO A 76 5.49 0.53 -23.96
C PRO A 76 4.94 0.40 -22.53
N TRP A 77 4.58 1.55 -21.93
CA TRP A 77 3.99 1.69 -20.59
C TRP A 77 2.46 1.71 -20.70
N ARG A 78 1.89 0.58 -21.12
CA ARG A 78 0.46 0.46 -21.40
C ARG A 78 -0.29 0.03 -20.16
N GLY A 79 -1.47 0.64 -19.99
CA GLY A 79 -2.24 0.47 -18.76
C GLY A 79 -1.58 1.14 -17.54
N THR A 80 -0.49 1.90 -17.70
CA THR A 80 0.22 2.56 -16.59
C THR A 80 -0.67 3.46 -15.78
N LEU A 81 -1.57 4.22 -16.42
CA LEU A 81 -2.54 5.04 -15.70
C LEU A 81 -3.47 4.19 -14.83
N SER A 82 -3.95 3.05 -15.35
CA SER A 82 -4.79 2.12 -14.59
C SER A 82 -4.02 1.43 -13.47
N VAL A 83 -2.74 1.10 -13.68
CA VAL A 83 -1.87 0.49 -12.66
C VAL A 83 -1.55 1.50 -11.57
N VAL A 84 -1.02 2.67 -11.93
CA VAL A 84 -0.68 3.73 -10.99
C VAL A 84 -1.94 4.16 -10.23
N GLY A 85 -3.06 4.38 -10.92
CA GLY A 85 -4.35 4.68 -10.30
C GLY A 85 -4.81 3.58 -9.34
N GLY A 86 -4.76 2.31 -9.77
CA GLY A 86 -5.16 1.16 -8.95
C GLY A 86 -4.28 0.97 -7.71
N ILE A 87 -2.96 1.13 -7.83
CA ILE A 87 -2.02 1.08 -6.69
C ILE A 87 -2.26 2.27 -5.76
N THR A 88 -2.44 3.46 -6.32
CA THR A 88 -2.68 4.71 -5.57
C THR A 88 -3.95 4.62 -4.74
N TRP A 89 -5.04 4.22 -5.38
CA TRP A 89 -6.32 3.99 -4.71
C TRP A 89 -6.19 2.94 -3.62
N ALA A 90 -5.62 1.77 -3.95
CA ALA A 90 -5.59 0.67 -3.02
C ALA A 90 -4.79 0.99 -1.76
N ARG A 91 -3.55 1.48 -1.90
CA ARG A 91 -2.71 1.81 -0.76
C ARG A 91 -3.25 3.01 0.01
N GLY A 92 -3.73 4.05 -0.68
CA GLY A 92 -4.35 5.22 -0.06
C GLY A 92 -5.52 4.82 0.82
N ALA A 93 -6.47 4.03 0.28
CA ALA A 93 -7.64 3.57 1.02
C ALA A 93 -7.29 2.63 2.20
N ILE A 94 -6.29 1.76 2.06
CA ILE A 94 -5.87 0.86 3.15
C ILE A 94 -5.27 1.65 4.30
N PHE A 95 -4.33 2.57 4.04
CA PHE A 95 -3.72 3.35 5.12
C PHE A 95 -4.72 4.30 5.76
N LEU A 96 -5.52 5.01 4.95
CA LEU A 96 -6.56 5.92 5.44
C LEU A 96 -7.62 5.18 6.27
N GLY A 97 -8.13 4.07 5.73
CA GLY A 97 -9.16 3.27 6.38
C GLY A 97 -8.64 2.58 7.65
N SER A 98 -7.37 2.15 7.65
CA SER A 98 -6.74 1.59 8.84
C SER A 98 -6.61 2.66 9.93
N ASP A 99 -6.06 3.84 9.62
CA ASP A 99 -5.86 4.89 10.62
C ASP A 99 -7.21 5.39 11.17
N ALA A 100 -8.22 5.61 10.30
CA ALA A 100 -9.57 5.97 10.72
C ALA A 100 -10.24 4.89 11.59
N GLY A 101 -10.16 3.62 11.17
CA GLY A 101 -10.76 2.51 11.90
C GLY A 101 -10.10 2.27 13.26
N SER A 102 -8.78 2.45 13.35
CA SER A 102 -8.04 2.34 14.61
C SER A 102 -8.49 3.38 15.63
N LEU A 103 -8.69 4.63 15.19
CA LEU A 103 -9.20 5.71 16.04
C LEU A 103 -10.62 5.42 16.54
N VAL A 104 -11.50 4.95 15.64
CA VAL A 104 -12.88 4.58 16.00
C VAL A 104 -12.88 3.46 17.03
N LEU A 105 -12.11 2.39 16.83
CA LEU A 105 -12.06 1.25 17.77
C LEU A 105 -11.47 1.65 19.12
N ARG A 106 -10.40 2.46 19.15
CA ARG A 106 -9.85 2.99 20.40
C ARG A 106 -10.86 3.85 21.14
N GLY A 107 -11.63 4.68 20.42
CA GLY A 107 -12.70 5.50 21.00
C GLY A 107 -13.83 4.69 21.64
N HIS A 108 -14.05 3.45 21.21
CA HIS A 108 -15.02 2.51 21.79
C HIS A 108 -14.42 1.64 22.91
N GLY A 109 -13.16 1.84 23.30
CA GLY A 109 -12.52 1.11 24.40
C GLY A 109 -12.01 -0.28 24.03
N PHE A 110 -11.84 -0.59 22.74
CA PHE A 110 -11.22 -1.85 22.33
C PHE A 110 -9.71 -1.86 22.66
N ASP A 111 -9.19 -3.07 22.90
CA ASP A 111 -7.75 -3.27 23.15
C ASP A 111 -6.89 -2.77 21.98
N SER A 112 -5.68 -2.29 22.31
CA SER A 112 -4.74 -1.73 21.32
C SER A 112 -4.40 -2.74 20.22
N SER A 113 -4.32 -4.03 20.56
CA SER A 113 -4.04 -5.10 19.61
C SER A 113 -5.16 -5.27 18.58
N VAL A 114 -6.42 -5.21 19.04
CA VAL A 114 -7.59 -5.32 18.15
C VAL A 114 -7.71 -4.07 17.29
N ALA A 115 -7.53 -2.91 17.91
CA ALA A 115 -7.60 -1.64 17.21
C ALA A 115 -6.51 -1.48 16.13
N SER A 116 -5.32 -2.07 16.31
CA SER A 116 -4.23 -1.97 15.32
C SER A 116 -4.31 -3.03 14.20
N THR A 117 -4.99 -4.16 14.42
CA THR A 117 -4.99 -5.29 13.47
C THR A 117 -6.30 -5.45 12.70
N LEU A 118 -7.44 -5.18 13.32
CA LEU A 118 -8.75 -5.39 12.71
C LEU A 118 -9.04 -4.39 11.57
N PRO A 119 -8.83 -3.07 11.72
CA PRO A 119 -9.03 -2.12 10.64
C PRO A 119 -8.22 -2.41 9.37
N PRO A 120 -6.89 -2.68 9.43
CA PRO A 120 -6.15 -2.99 8.22
C PRO A 120 -6.56 -4.31 7.60
N LEU A 121 -6.97 -5.31 8.39
CA LEU A 121 -7.47 -6.58 7.87
C LEU A 121 -8.74 -6.37 7.04
N VAL A 122 -9.73 -5.68 7.60
CA VAL A 122 -11.02 -5.44 6.92
C VAL A 122 -10.84 -4.55 5.69
N THR A 123 -10.10 -3.45 5.83
CA THR A 123 -9.92 -2.49 4.74
C THR A 123 -9.08 -3.07 3.60
N SER A 124 -8.00 -3.80 3.91
CA SER A 124 -7.19 -4.48 2.87
C SER A 124 -7.97 -5.57 2.15
N ALA A 125 -8.78 -6.36 2.85
CA ALA A 125 -9.62 -7.37 2.21
C ALA A 125 -10.64 -6.73 1.25
N PHE A 126 -11.35 -5.71 1.71
CA PHE A 126 -12.32 -4.97 0.88
C PHE A 126 -11.65 -4.35 -0.35
N VAL A 127 -10.56 -3.61 -0.15
CA VAL A 127 -9.83 -2.95 -1.23
C VAL A 127 -9.31 -3.96 -2.24
N GLN A 128 -8.81 -5.12 -1.80
CA GLN A 128 -8.33 -6.16 -2.70
C GLN A 128 -9.45 -6.74 -3.56
N VAL A 129 -10.62 -7.00 -2.97
CA VAL A 129 -11.79 -7.48 -3.71
C VAL A 129 -12.26 -6.44 -4.72
N ALA A 130 -12.32 -5.16 -4.32
CA ALA A 130 -12.75 -4.08 -5.20
C ALA A 130 -11.76 -3.81 -6.34
N ASN A 131 -10.44 -3.91 -6.08
CA ASN A 131 -9.39 -3.60 -7.04
C ASN A 131 -9.02 -4.77 -7.96
N GLN A 132 -9.47 -6.00 -7.66
CA GLN A 132 -9.10 -7.20 -8.42
C GLN A 132 -9.36 -7.08 -9.94
N PRO A 133 -10.48 -6.54 -10.42
CA PRO A 133 -10.72 -6.42 -11.87
C PRO A 133 -9.66 -5.54 -12.55
N LEU A 134 -9.24 -4.44 -11.90
CA LEU A 134 -8.19 -3.56 -12.39
C LEU A 134 -6.83 -4.26 -12.39
N VAL A 135 -6.49 -4.97 -11.31
CA VAL A 135 -5.24 -5.75 -11.24
C VAL A 135 -5.18 -6.77 -12.36
N ARG A 136 -6.26 -7.55 -12.53
CA ARG A 136 -6.32 -8.61 -13.55
C ARG A 136 -6.16 -8.05 -14.97
N SER A 137 -6.92 -7.03 -15.31
CA SER A 137 -6.88 -6.42 -16.64
C SER A 137 -5.51 -5.78 -16.92
N THR A 138 -4.92 -5.10 -15.94
CA THR A 138 -3.60 -4.48 -16.11
C THR A 138 -2.45 -5.49 -16.21
N THR A 139 -2.52 -6.62 -15.48
CA THR A 139 -1.57 -7.74 -15.64
C THR A 139 -1.66 -8.34 -17.05
N MET A 140 -2.88 -8.60 -17.56
CA MET A 140 -3.06 -9.13 -18.92
C MET A 140 -2.58 -8.15 -20.01
N LEU A 141 -2.60 -6.84 -19.75
CA LEU A 141 -2.04 -5.84 -20.67
C LEU A 141 -0.52 -5.82 -20.71
N GLN A 142 0.15 -6.37 -19.70
CA GLN A 142 1.62 -6.50 -19.70
C GLN A 142 2.10 -7.68 -20.55
N ASP A 143 1.21 -8.59 -20.97
CA ASP A 143 1.56 -9.66 -21.90
C ASP A 143 1.95 -9.08 -23.27
N PRO A 144 3.19 -9.30 -23.76
CA PRO A 144 3.62 -8.85 -25.07
C PRO A 144 2.77 -9.38 -26.24
N ALA A 145 2.13 -10.55 -26.06
CA ALA A 145 1.25 -11.18 -27.03
C ALA A 145 -0.16 -10.54 -27.09
N CYS A 146 -0.53 -9.73 -26.09
CA CYS A 146 -1.86 -9.13 -26.00
C CYS A 146 -2.10 -8.13 -27.15
N ARG A 147 -3.04 -8.47 -28.05
CA ARG A 147 -3.42 -7.62 -29.20
C ARG A 147 -4.19 -6.37 -28.77
N ILE A 148 -5.07 -6.48 -27.77
CA ILE A 148 -5.90 -5.37 -27.24
C ILE A 148 -5.03 -4.20 -26.79
N SER A 149 -3.86 -4.51 -26.20
CA SER A 149 -2.86 -3.53 -25.79
C SER A 149 -2.38 -2.65 -26.95
N LYS A 150 -2.34 -3.15 -28.19
CA LYS A 150 -1.79 -2.46 -29.37
C LYS A 150 -2.82 -1.61 -30.13
N THR A 151 -4.10 -1.95 -30.05
CA THR A 151 -5.11 -1.43 -30.98
C THR A 151 -6.12 -0.48 -30.31
N CYS A 152 -6.32 -0.59 -29.00
CA CYS A 152 -7.44 0.07 -28.33
C CYS A 152 -7.03 1.35 -27.57
N ARG A 153 -7.88 2.39 -27.64
CA ARG A 153 -7.72 3.65 -26.89
C ARG A 153 -7.85 3.48 -25.38
N PHE A 154 -8.74 2.58 -24.94
CA PHE A 154 -8.98 2.24 -23.54
C PHE A 154 -8.74 0.73 -23.29
N PRO A 155 -7.47 0.30 -23.26
CA PRO A 155 -7.13 -1.13 -23.30
C PRO A 155 -7.61 -1.89 -22.06
N THR A 156 -7.68 -1.24 -20.88
CA THR A 156 -8.10 -1.86 -19.62
C THR A 156 -9.58 -2.29 -19.66
N LEU A 157 -10.46 -1.40 -20.13
CA LEU A 157 -11.89 -1.67 -20.24
C LEU A 157 -12.16 -2.74 -21.30
N GLU A 158 -11.41 -2.74 -22.39
CA GLU A 158 -11.58 -3.72 -23.45
C GLU A 158 -11.15 -5.13 -23.00
N VAL A 159 -10.08 -5.25 -22.20
CA VAL A 159 -9.72 -6.53 -21.57
C VAL A 159 -10.84 -7.01 -20.63
N LEU A 160 -11.42 -6.11 -19.81
CA LEU A 160 -12.54 -6.48 -18.93
C LEU A 160 -13.77 -6.92 -19.73
N ARG A 161 -14.07 -6.22 -20.83
CA ARG A 161 -15.16 -6.57 -21.74
C ARG A 161 -14.95 -7.94 -22.38
N SER A 162 -13.76 -8.20 -22.93
CA SER A 162 -13.41 -9.52 -23.49
C SER A 162 -13.53 -10.62 -22.43
N LEU A 163 -13.03 -10.39 -21.21
CA LEU A 163 -13.17 -11.36 -20.12
C LEU A 163 -14.64 -11.66 -19.77
N TRP A 164 -15.50 -10.63 -19.78
CA TRP A 164 -16.93 -10.81 -19.53
C TRP A 164 -17.59 -11.63 -20.65
N VAL A 165 -17.32 -11.31 -21.91
CA VAL A 165 -17.89 -12.04 -23.06
C VAL A 165 -17.42 -13.49 -23.09
N ASP A 166 -16.13 -13.74 -22.85
CA ASP A 166 -15.53 -15.07 -23.04
C ASP A 166 -15.77 -16.01 -21.84
N LYS A 167 -15.80 -15.46 -20.61
CA LYS A 167 -15.74 -16.26 -19.37
C LYS A 167 -16.73 -15.81 -18.29
N GLY A 168 -17.54 -14.78 -18.56
CA GLY A 168 -18.48 -14.21 -17.59
C GLY A 168 -17.85 -13.25 -16.58
N VAL A 169 -18.69 -12.58 -15.80
CA VAL A 169 -18.29 -11.56 -14.81
C VAL A 169 -17.41 -12.13 -13.69
N SER A 170 -17.61 -13.39 -13.32
CA SER A 170 -16.80 -14.06 -12.29
C SER A 170 -15.32 -14.17 -12.67
N ALA A 171 -14.99 -14.10 -13.97
CA ALA A 171 -13.62 -14.10 -14.45
C ALA A 171 -12.82 -12.89 -13.95
N TRP A 172 -13.45 -11.76 -13.63
CA TRP A 172 -12.78 -10.57 -13.10
C TRP A 172 -12.17 -10.81 -11.72
N TRP A 173 -12.78 -11.68 -10.90
CA TRP A 173 -12.33 -12.04 -9.54
C TRP A 173 -11.51 -13.34 -9.48
N ARG A 174 -11.15 -13.90 -10.64
CA ARG A 174 -10.28 -15.07 -10.63
C ARG A 174 -8.90 -14.70 -10.08
N GLY A 175 -8.51 -15.39 -9.00
CA GLY A 175 -7.27 -15.15 -8.26
C GLY A 175 -7.42 -14.28 -7.01
N THR A 176 -8.63 -13.83 -6.66
CA THR A 176 -8.85 -13.00 -5.46
C THR A 176 -8.37 -13.70 -4.18
N ASN A 177 -8.62 -15.00 -4.01
CA ASN A 177 -8.19 -15.73 -2.81
C ASN A 177 -6.68 -15.69 -2.63
N VAL A 178 -5.91 -15.95 -3.70
CA VAL A 178 -4.44 -15.88 -3.68
C VAL A 178 -3.99 -14.45 -3.39
N SER A 179 -4.64 -13.47 -4.01
CA SER A 179 -4.29 -12.08 -3.78
C SER A 179 -4.58 -11.64 -2.35
N LEU A 180 -5.68 -12.08 -1.74
CA LEU A 180 -6.01 -11.78 -0.34
C LEU A 180 -4.98 -12.39 0.61
N MET A 181 -4.61 -13.66 0.41
CA MET A 181 -3.59 -14.33 1.22
C MET A 181 -2.22 -13.65 1.10
N ALA A 182 -1.89 -13.10 -0.06
CA ALA A 182 -0.63 -12.40 -0.27
C ALA A 182 -0.63 -10.95 0.25
N THR A 183 -1.76 -10.25 0.25
CA THR A 183 -1.80 -8.82 0.59
C THR A 183 -2.23 -8.53 2.01
N VAL A 184 -3.22 -9.25 2.55
CA VAL A 184 -3.77 -8.96 3.88
C VAL A 184 -2.70 -9.12 4.97
N PRO A 185 -1.95 -10.24 5.07
CA PRO A 185 -0.92 -10.39 6.11
C PRO A 185 0.19 -9.33 5.97
N LYS A 186 0.56 -9.01 4.73
CA LYS A 186 1.56 -7.96 4.45
C LYS A 186 1.17 -6.61 5.04
N TYR A 187 -0.09 -6.17 4.86
CA TYR A 187 -0.53 -4.87 5.36
C TYR A 187 -0.72 -4.87 6.87
N VAL A 188 -1.27 -5.93 7.44
CA VAL A 188 -1.40 -6.07 8.91
C VAL A 188 -0.03 -5.98 9.58
N VAL A 189 0.97 -6.70 9.06
CA VAL A 189 2.34 -6.67 9.60
C VAL A 189 2.98 -5.31 9.37
N ALA A 190 2.85 -4.73 8.18
CA ALA A 190 3.43 -3.43 7.89
C ALA A 190 2.92 -2.35 8.87
N ILE A 191 1.63 -2.41 9.23
CA ILE A 191 1.02 -1.47 10.16
C ILE A 191 1.44 -1.78 11.60
N ALA A 192 1.44 -3.05 12.01
CA ALA A 192 1.96 -3.44 13.33
C ALA A 192 3.42 -3.01 13.54
N VAL A 193 4.27 -3.15 12.52
CA VAL A 193 5.68 -2.73 12.57
C VAL A 193 5.81 -1.21 12.56
N LYS A 194 5.00 -0.50 11.76
CA LYS A 194 4.92 0.97 11.78
C LYS A 194 4.63 1.46 13.20
N ASP A 195 3.60 0.91 13.84
CA ASP A 195 3.19 1.29 15.20
C ASP A 195 4.29 0.96 16.23
N TRP A 196 4.87 -0.25 16.15
CA TRP A 196 5.98 -0.68 16.99
C TRP A 196 7.22 0.23 16.89
N MET A 197 7.51 0.74 15.69
CA MET A 197 8.62 1.68 15.47
C MET A 197 8.29 3.09 15.94
N GLU A 198 7.03 3.51 15.86
CA GLU A 198 6.60 4.81 16.38
C GLU A 198 6.91 4.93 17.88
N GLU A 199 6.69 3.85 18.62
CA GLU A 199 6.94 3.77 20.07
C GLU A 199 8.43 3.72 20.43
N ARG A 200 9.28 3.16 19.55
CA ARG A 200 10.70 2.88 19.84
C ARG A 200 11.67 3.91 19.30
N LEU A 201 11.33 4.59 18.20
CA LEU A 201 12.23 5.59 17.62
C LEU A 201 12.27 6.85 18.51
N PRO A 202 13.42 7.55 18.60
CA PRO A 202 13.53 8.80 19.34
C PRO A 202 12.62 9.87 18.70
N PRO A 203 11.83 10.61 19.50
CA PRO A 203 10.95 11.65 18.96
C PRO A 203 11.79 12.66 18.19
N ALA A 204 11.38 12.95 16.95
CA ALA A 204 12.00 14.00 16.14
C ALA A 204 11.42 15.35 16.57
N GLU A 205 12.28 16.37 16.63
CA GLU A 205 11.81 17.74 16.84
C GLU A 205 11.08 18.22 15.58
N GLU A 206 9.89 18.81 15.73
CA GLU A 206 9.06 19.25 14.59
C GLU A 206 9.72 20.36 13.77
N SER A 207 10.64 21.11 14.36
CA SER A 207 11.44 22.14 13.70
C SER A 207 12.46 21.55 12.72
N ASP A 208 12.93 20.32 12.96
CA ASP A 208 13.90 19.63 12.13
C ASP A 208 13.21 18.71 11.12
N ARG A 209 12.96 19.27 9.95
CA ARG A 209 12.37 18.54 8.81
C ARG A 209 13.19 17.31 8.42
N TRP A 210 14.51 17.33 8.57
CA TRP A 210 15.35 16.20 8.19
C TRP A 210 15.21 15.04 9.18
N ALA A 211 15.17 15.33 10.47
CA ALA A 211 14.92 14.31 11.48
C ALA A 211 13.55 13.63 11.28
N VAL A 212 12.50 14.40 10.97
CA VAL A 212 11.15 13.87 10.68
C VAL A 212 11.15 12.99 9.43
N LEU A 213 11.81 13.42 8.35
CA LEU A 213 11.92 12.65 7.11
C LEU A 213 12.68 11.35 7.33
N TRP A 214 13.82 11.39 8.01
CA TRP A 214 14.64 10.21 8.26
C TRP A 214 13.91 9.18 9.13
N ARG A 215 13.25 9.63 10.21
CA ARG A 215 12.39 8.78 11.05
C ARG A 215 11.29 8.12 10.22
N THR A 216 10.63 8.88 9.35
CA THR A 216 9.55 8.35 8.48
C THR A 216 10.08 7.35 7.47
N PHE A 217 11.25 7.60 6.90
CA PHE A 217 11.93 6.67 5.99
C PHE A 217 12.28 5.34 6.68
N GLN A 218 12.83 5.38 7.90
CA GLN A 218 13.13 4.18 8.68
C GLN A 218 11.86 3.36 8.96
N LYS A 219 10.77 4.03 9.39
CA LYS A 219 9.46 3.39 9.61
C LYS A 219 8.93 2.70 8.35
N ALA A 220 8.90 3.43 7.23
CA ALA A 220 8.40 2.92 5.97
C ALA A 220 9.23 1.74 5.44
N THR A 221 10.56 1.81 5.58
CA THR A 221 11.48 0.76 5.13
C THR A 221 11.30 -0.53 5.94
N ALA A 222 11.30 -0.44 7.26
CA ALA A 222 11.13 -1.62 8.11
C ALA A 222 9.74 -2.26 7.94
N ALA A 223 8.68 -1.44 7.88
CA ALA A 223 7.33 -1.92 7.60
C ALA A 223 7.24 -2.63 6.24
N GLY A 224 7.88 -2.07 5.21
CA GLY A 224 7.93 -2.65 3.87
C GLY A 224 8.70 -3.98 3.83
N VAL A 225 9.85 -4.07 4.50
CA VAL A 225 10.66 -5.28 4.59
C VAL A 225 9.93 -6.37 5.36
N ALA A 226 9.39 -6.06 6.55
CA ALA A 226 8.68 -7.02 7.38
C ALA A 226 7.45 -7.61 6.68
N GLY A 227 6.65 -6.75 6.03
CA GLY A 227 5.50 -7.23 5.25
C GLY A 227 5.89 -8.10 4.06
N THR A 228 7.08 -7.88 3.48
CA THR A 228 7.58 -8.69 2.36
C THR A 228 8.09 -10.05 2.83
N ILE A 229 8.81 -10.12 3.95
CA ILE A 229 9.34 -11.38 4.50
C ILE A 229 8.23 -12.40 4.79
N ILE A 230 7.07 -11.93 5.24
CA ILE A 230 5.95 -12.83 5.60
C ILE A 230 5.20 -13.37 4.36
N THR A 231 5.40 -12.77 3.20
CA THR A 231 4.59 -13.06 2.00
C THR A 231 5.38 -13.62 0.83
N GLN A 232 6.70 -13.80 0.99
CA GLN A 232 7.58 -14.55 0.07
C GLN A 232 7.68 -16.00 0.52
#